data_AF-A0A2G9S2Q9-F1
#
_entry.id   AF-A0A2G9S2Q9-F1
#
_cell.length_a   1.000
_cell.length_b   1.000
_cell.length_c   1.000
_cell.angle_alpha   90.00
_cell.angle_beta   90.00
_cell.angle_gamma   90.00
#
_symmetry.space_group_name_H-M   'P 1'
#
loop_
_entity.id
_entity.type
_entity.pdbx_description
1 polymer ?
#
loop_
_entity_poly.entity_id
_entity_poly.type
_entity_poly.pdbx_seq_one_letter_code
_entity_poly.pdbx_strand_id
1 'polypeptide(L)'
;MPGFPAPPPPPVPSVIDYAPASPVPPPAGGPPPPPPPPPPPGPPPPGPPPPPAFPKIEGESLTPKAKTSLPPESDPRSDLLSAIRQGFNLRKVEQEQLEHEKRDVGGNDVATILSRRIAVEYSDSEDDSSEFDEDDWSD
;
A
#
# COMPACT_ATOMS: atom_id res chain seq x y z
N MET A 1 34.09 -35.26 -54.96
CA MET A 1 33.35 -34.27 -54.14
C MET A 1 32.58 -35.05 -53.09
N PRO A 2 32.97 -35.02 -51.81
CA PRO A 2 32.19 -35.69 -50.78
C PRO A 2 30.93 -34.87 -50.50
N GLY A 3 29.75 -35.51 -50.63
CA GLY A 3 28.46 -34.90 -50.32
C GLY A 3 28.23 -34.88 -48.81
N PHE A 4 27.73 -33.75 -48.31
CA PHE A 4 27.37 -33.61 -46.91
C PHE A 4 26.08 -34.40 -46.61
N PRO A 5 25.98 -35.07 -45.45
CA PRO A 5 24.75 -35.71 -45.03
C PRO A 5 23.66 -34.65 -44.77
N ALA A 6 22.44 -34.91 -45.23
CA ALA A 6 21.32 -34.02 -45.02
C ALA A 6 21.00 -33.89 -43.52
N PRO A 7 20.62 -32.68 -43.05
CA PRO A 7 20.28 -32.47 -41.65
C PRO A 7 19.02 -33.25 -41.25
N PRO A 8 18.87 -33.62 -39.97
CA PRO A 8 17.68 -34.29 -39.48
C PRO A 8 16.46 -33.36 -39.63
N PRO A 9 15.26 -33.91 -39.91
CA PRO A 9 14.05 -33.11 -40.01
C PRO A 9 13.70 -32.45 -38.67
N PRO A 10 13.04 -31.28 -38.69
CA PRO A 10 12.66 -30.58 -37.47
C PRO A 10 11.63 -31.38 -36.65
N PRO A 11 11.62 -31.23 -35.32
CA PRO A 11 10.62 -31.85 -34.48
C PRO A 11 9.24 -31.28 -34.82
N VAL A 12 8.27 -32.17 -35.08
CA VAL A 12 6.87 -31.76 -35.26
C VAL A 12 6.32 -31.25 -33.92
N PRO A 13 5.55 -30.14 -33.91
CA PRO A 13 4.90 -29.69 -32.69
C PRO A 13 3.93 -30.77 -32.23
N SER A 14 4.07 -31.22 -30.98
CA SER A 14 3.11 -32.09 -30.34
C SER A 14 1.74 -31.42 -30.43
N VAL A 15 0.81 -32.07 -31.12
CA VAL A 15 -0.61 -31.71 -31.05
C VAL A 15 -0.96 -31.62 -29.57
N ILE A 16 -1.37 -30.43 -29.13
CA ILE A 16 -1.84 -30.21 -27.78
C ILE A 16 -3.11 -31.06 -27.65
N ASP A 17 -2.96 -32.18 -26.95
CA ASP A 17 -4.05 -32.99 -26.43
C ASP A 17 -5.09 -32.03 -25.81
N TYR A 18 -6.32 -32.08 -26.34
CA TYR A 18 -7.43 -31.30 -25.83
C TYR A 18 -7.71 -31.75 -24.39
N ALA A 19 -7.19 -31.01 -23.42
CA ALA A 19 -7.42 -31.28 -22.01
C ALA A 19 -8.94 -31.17 -21.71
N PRO A 20 -9.55 -32.12 -20.99
CA PRO A 20 -10.96 -32.02 -20.63
C PRO A 20 -11.16 -30.82 -19.70
N ALA A 21 -12.24 -30.08 -19.93
CA ALA A 21 -12.61 -28.92 -19.14
C ALA A 21 -12.68 -29.27 -17.63
N SER A 22 -11.95 -28.51 -16.81
CA SER A 22 -11.98 -28.62 -15.36
C SER A 22 -13.40 -28.37 -14.80
N PRO A 23 -13.87 -29.14 -13.80
CA PRO A 23 -15.17 -28.89 -13.18
C PRO A 23 -15.15 -27.55 -12.42
N VAL A 24 -16.19 -26.74 -12.65
CA VAL A 24 -16.42 -25.47 -11.94
C VAL A 24 -16.69 -25.77 -10.46
N PRO A 25 -16.02 -25.12 -9.49
CA PRO A 25 -16.31 -25.30 -8.08
C PRO A 25 -17.74 -24.81 -7.76
N PRO A 26 -18.47 -25.46 -6.82
CA PRO A 26 -19.79 -24.99 -6.43
C PRO A 26 -19.70 -23.57 -5.84
N PRO A 27 -20.76 -22.75 -5.95
CA PRO A 27 -20.76 -21.43 -5.35
C PRO A 27 -20.56 -21.57 -3.84
N ALA A 28 -19.39 -21.15 -3.37
CA ALA A 28 -19.10 -21.05 -1.95
C ALA A 28 -20.18 -20.15 -1.34
N GLY A 29 -20.98 -20.71 -0.43
CA GLY A 29 -21.96 -19.96 0.34
C GLY A 29 -21.28 -18.74 0.93
N GLY A 30 -21.89 -17.57 0.71
CA GLY A 30 -21.33 -16.29 1.09
C GLY A 30 -20.98 -16.22 2.59
N PRO A 31 -20.19 -15.22 2.99
CA PRO A 31 -19.80 -15.06 4.39
C PRO A 31 -21.04 -15.00 5.29
N PRO A 32 -20.97 -15.54 6.53
CA PRO A 32 -22.08 -15.47 7.47
C PRO A 32 -22.48 -14.01 7.71
N PRO A 33 -23.77 -13.74 7.98
CA PRO A 33 -24.22 -12.37 8.23
C PRO A 33 -23.48 -11.78 9.43
N PRO A 34 -23.23 -10.46 9.42
CA PRO A 34 -22.54 -9.80 10.52
C PRO A 34 -23.35 -9.94 11.82
N PRO A 35 -22.67 -9.95 12.98
CA PRO A 35 -23.34 -9.97 14.27
C PRO A 35 -24.22 -8.72 14.45
N PRO A 36 -25.31 -8.81 15.24
CA PRO A 36 -26.14 -7.65 15.53
C PRO A 36 -25.35 -6.56 16.26
N PRO A 37 -25.72 -5.27 16.09
CA PRO A 37 -25.04 -4.18 16.75
C PRO A 37 -25.18 -4.28 18.27
N PRO A 38 -24.18 -3.79 19.04
CA PRO A 38 -24.27 -3.76 20.50
C PRO A 38 -25.41 -2.84 20.96
N PRO A 39 -26.00 -3.11 22.15
CA PRO A 39 -27.02 -2.24 22.72
C PRO A 39 -26.45 -0.84 23.01
N PRO A 40 -27.30 0.21 22.95
CA PRO A 40 -26.86 1.56 23.23
C PRO A 40 -26.36 1.69 24.69
N PRO A 41 -25.41 2.61 24.95
CA PRO A 41 -24.99 2.93 26.31
C PRO A 41 -26.20 3.31 27.17
N GLY A 42 -26.25 2.75 28.38
CA GLY A 42 -27.27 3.13 29.37
C GLY A 42 -27.18 4.63 29.73
N PRO A 43 -28.27 5.21 30.26
CA PRO A 43 -28.26 6.61 30.70
C PRO A 43 -27.16 6.82 31.75
N PRO A 44 -26.50 7.99 31.76
CA PRO A 44 -25.49 8.30 32.76
C PRO A 44 -26.10 8.23 34.16
N PRO A 45 -25.31 7.79 35.18
CA PRO A 45 -25.79 7.81 36.55
C PRO A 45 -26.14 9.25 36.96
N PRO A 46 -27.13 9.42 37.87
CA PRO A 46 -27.47 10.74 38.39
C PRO A 46 -26.22 11.42 38.95
N GLY A 47 -26.03 12.68 38.57
CA GLY A 47 -24.89 13.48 39.00
C GLY A 47 -24.86 13.63 40.53
N PRO A 48 -23.66 13.84 41.11
CA PRO A 48 -23.55 14.10 42.54
C PRO A 48 -24.36 15.35 42.93
N PRO A 49 -24.87 15.41 44.18
CA PRO A 49 -25.60 16.57 44.65
C PRO A 49 -24.72 17.84 44.57
N PRO A 50 -25.33 19.01 44.31
CA PRO A 50 -24.58 20.26 44.25
C PRO A 50 -23.87 20.51 45.59
N PRO A 51 -22.62 21.02 45.57
CA PRO A 51 -21.92 21.37 46.79
C PRO A 51 -22.67 22.49 47.53
N PRO A 52 -22.58 22.55 48.87
CA PRO A 52 -23.17 23.63 49.65
C PRO A 52 -22.62 24.99 49.17
N ALA A 53 -23.52 25.96 48.98
CA ALA A 53 -23.15 27.32 48.62
C ALA A 53 -22.38 27.98 49.77
N PHE A 54 -21.08 28.17 49.61
CA PHE A 54 -20.29 28.98 50.51
C PHE A 54 -20.55 30.47 50.21
N PRO A 55 -20.73 31.33 51.23
CA PRO A 55 -20.86 32.76 51.02
C PRO A 55 -19.57 33.31 50.41
N LYS A 56 -19.72 34.09 49.33
CA LYS A 56 -18.62 34.74 48.63
C LYS A 56 -18.07 35.86 49.51
N ILE A 57 -16.93 35.61 50.15
CA ILE A 57 -16.12 36.66 50.78
C ILE A 57 -15.22 37.22 49.68
N GLU A 58 -15.52 38.46 49.29
CA GLU A 58 -14.59 39.32 48.55
C GLU A 58 -13.40 39.60 49.47
N GLY A 59 -12.20 39.24 49.02
CA GLY A 59 -10.98 39.29 49.83
C GLY A 59 -9.74 39.07 48.98
N GLU A 60 -9.26 40.17 48.40
CA GLU A 60 -7.86 40.61 48.43
C GLU A 60 -6.75 39.55 48.28
N SER A 61 -5.99 39.68 47.18
CA SER A 61 -4.54 39.54 47.07
C SER A 61 -3.85 38.56 48.03
N LEU A 62 -3.36 37.42 47.53
CA LEU A 62 -1.99 36.95 47.77
C LEU A 62 -1.60 35.94 46.69
N THR A 63 -0.62 36.32 45.87
CA THR A 63 0.16 35.38 45.06
C THR A 63 0.89 34.38 45.98
N PRO A 64 0.89 33.07 45.68
CA PRO A 64 1.94 32.21 46.16
C PRO A 64 2.83 31.83 44.99
N LYS A 65 4.00 32.47 44.98
CA LYS A 65 5.30 31.90 44.61
C LYS A 65 5.34 31.07 43.33
N ALA A 66 5.99 31.67 42.33
CA ALA A 66 6.76 30.96 41.32
C ALA A 66 7.54 29.80 41.96
N LYS A 67 6.99 28.59 41.83
CA LYS A 67 7.77 27.38 41.94
C LYS A 67 8.42 27.24 40.58
N THR A 68 9.73 27.47 40.55
CA THR A 68 10.63 26.72 39.69
C THR A 68 10.13 25.27 39.63
N SER A 69 9.49 24.93 38.53
CA SER A 69 9.24 23.57 38.13
C SER A 69 9.86 23.51 36.77
N LEU A 70 10.88 22.66 36.64
CA LEU A 70 11.24 22.03 35.38
C LEU A 70 9.95 21.77 34.58
N PRO A 71 9.95 21.96 33.24
CA PRO A 71 8.77 21.67 32.44
C PRO A 71 8.29 20.30 32.91
N PRO A 72 7.04 20.19 33.40
CA PRO A 72 6.54 18.90 33.85
C PRO A 72 6.82 17.97 32.68
N GLU A 73 7.68 16.97 32.90
CA GLU A 73 8.00 15.96 31.90
C GLU A 73 6.64 15.45 31.45
N SER A 74 6.17 15.98 30.32
CA SER A 74 4.80 15.78 29.91
C SER A 74 4.77 14.32 29.58
N ASP A 75 4.08 13.53 30.42
CA ASP A 75 3.97 12.08 30.26
C ASP A 75 3.75 11.82 28.76
N PRO A 76 4.60 11.02 28.09
CA PRO A 76 4.49 10.79 26.66
C PRO A 76 3.09 10.35 26.25
N ARG A 77 2.37 9.67 27.16
CA ARG A 77 0.96 9.33 26.98
C ARG A 77 0.06 10.57 27.00
N SER A 78 0.26 11.49 27.93
CA SER A 78 -0.49 12.75 27.98
C SER A 78 -0.24 13.59 26.73
N ASP A 79 1.02 13.71 26.29
CA ASP A 79 1.39 14.45 25.08
C ASP A 79 0.74 13.85 23.82
N LEU A 80 0.82 12.53 23.67
CA LEU A 80 0.14 11.80 22.60
C LEU A 80 -1.38 12.05 22.61
N LEU A 81 -2.02 11.99 23.77
CA LEU A 81 -3.45 12.24 23.90
C LEU A 81 -3.80 13.70 23.60
N SER A 82 -2.96 14.68 23.96
CA SER A 82 -3.18 16.07 23.57
C SER A 82 -2.99 16.29 22.07
N ALA A 83 -1.99 15.64 21.45
CA ALA A 83 -1.78 15.71 20.01
C ALA A 83 -2.97 15.13 19.23
N ILE A 84 -3.55 14.02 19.71
CA ILE A 84 -4.79 13.45 19.15
C ILE A 84 -5.97 14.41 19.28
N ARG A 85 -6.11 15.08 20.44
CA ARG A 85 -7.17 16.07 20.68
C ARG A 85 -7.02 17.33 19.82
N GLN A 86 -5.79 17.78 19.56
CA GLN A 86 -5.51 18.88 18.63
C GLN A 86 -5.79 18.48 17.18
N GLY A 87 -5.50 17.23 16.82
CA GLY A 87 -5.64 16.71 15.46
C GLY A 87 -4.39 16.94 14.60
N PHE A 88 -4.38 16.34 13.41
CA PHE A 88 -3.27 16.43 12.45
C PHE A 88 -3.80 16.59 11.01
N ASN A 89 -3.10 17.39 10.21
CA ASN A 89 -3.42 17.58 8.80
C ASN A 89 -2.82 16.45 7.96
N LEU A 90 -3.65 15.53 7.47
CA LEU A 90 -3.21 14.45 6.59
C LEU A 90 -2.76 15.01 5.23
N ARG A 91 -1.71 14.42 4.67
CA ARG A 91 -1.31 14.72 3.29
C ARG A 91 -2.40 14.24 2.33
N LYS A 92 -2.63 15.00 1.26
CA LYS A 92 -3.66 14.69 0.27
C LYS A 92 -3.22 13.51 -0.60
N VAL A 93 -3.99 12.44 -0.56
CA VAL A 93 -3.70 11.15 -1.25
C VAL A 93 -3.79 11.25 -2.79
N GLU A 94 -4.37 12.33 -3.33
CA GLU A 94 -4.47 12.54 -4.78
C GLU A 94 -3.11 12.45 -5.50
N GLN A 95 -2.01 12.88 -4.87
CA GLN A 95 -0.73 12.90 -5.56
C GLN A 95 -0.18 11.49 -5.85
N GLU A 96 -0.35 10.55 -4.92
CA GLU A 96 0.16 9.18 -5.05
C GLU A 96 -0.74 8.33 -5.94
N GLN A 97 -2.07 8.49 -5.84
CA GLN A 97 -3.01 7.79 -6.71
C GLN A 97 -2.90 8.25 -8.17
N LEU A 98 -2.73 9.55 -8.43
CA LEU A 98 -2.56 10.05 -9.80
C LEU A 98 -1.21 9.62 -10.40
N GLU A 99 -0.17 9.49 -9.59
CA GLU A 99 1.14 8.98 -10.02
C GLU A 99 1.08 7.46 -10.30
N HIS A 100 0.36 6.70 -9.48
CA HIS A 100 0.09 5.28 -9.73
C HIS A 100 -0.81 5.10 -10.95
N GLU A 101 -1.87 5.88 -11.10
CA GLU A 101 -2.73 5.86 -12.28
C GLU A 101 -1.94 6.22 -13.55
N LYS A 102 -1.00 7.17 -13.50
CA LYS A 102 -0.10 7.46 -14.62
C LYS A 102 0.85 6.29 -14.95
N ARG A 103 1.24 5.47 -13.97
CA ARG A 103 2.02 4.24 -14.21
C ARG A 103 1.14 3.08 -14.72
N ASP A 104 -0.09 2.99 -14.24
CA ASP A 104 -1.01 1.87 -14.49
C ASP A 104 -1.83 2.05 -15.78
N VAL A 105 -2.19 3.30 -16.14
CA VAL A 105 -2.74 3.66 -17.46
C VAL A 105 -1.72 3.46 -18.59
N GLY A 106 -0.43 3.35 -18.26
CA GLY A 106 0.66 3.10 -19.21
C GLY A 106 1.03 1.64 -19.41
N GLY A 107 0.44 0.69 -18.68
CA GLY A 107 0.82 -0.73 -18.71
C GLY A 107 0.50 -1.45 -20.03
N ASN A 108 -0.43 -0.89 -20.81
CA ASN A 108 -0.92 -1.45 -22.07
C ASN A 108 -0.49 -0.62 -23.29
N ASP A 109 0.48 0.28 -23.13
CA ASP A 109 1.03 1.07 -24.23
C ASP A 109 2.23 0.36 -24.88
N VAL A 110 2.29 0.41 -26.21
CA VAL A 110 3.37 -0.23 -26.98
C VAL A 110 4.73 0.38 -26.60
N ALA A 111 4.83 1.68 -26.39
CA ALA A 111 6.10 2.31 -26.04
C ALA A 111 6.56 1.92 -24.63
N THR A 112 5.65 1.76 -23.67
CA THR A 112 5.98 1.25 -22.32
C THR A 112 6.49 -0.19 -22.37
N ILE A 113 5.85 -1.06 -23.16
CA ILE A 113 6.25 -2.47 -23.31
C ILE A 113 7.64 -2.56 -23.96
N LEU A 114 7.87 -1.80 -25.03
CA LEU A 114 9.16 -1.76 -25.72
C LEU A 114 10.25 -1.17 -24.83
N SER A 115 9.97 -0.11 -24.08
CA SER A 115 10.92 0.48 -23.13
C SER A 115 11.36 -0.55 -22.08
N ARG A 116 10.41 -1.34 -21.54
CA ARG A 116 10.73 -2.43 -20.61
C ARG A 116 11.58 -3.52 -21.27
N ARG A 117 11.28 -3.88 -22.52
CA ARG A 117 12.01 -4.90 -23.26
C ARG A 117 13.47 -4.49 -23.50
N ILE A 118 13.68 -3.27 -23.98
CA ILE A 118 14.99 -2.67 -24.21
C ILE A 118 15.77 -2.58 -22.89
N ALA A 119 15.16 -2.07 -21.81
CA ALA A 119 15.87 -1.93 -20.53
C ALA A 119 16.44 -3.28 -20.00
N VAL A 120 15.73 -4.39 -20.24
CA VAL A 120 16.20 -5.73 -19.86
C VAL A 120 17.33 -6.21 -20.76
N GLU A 121 17.22 -6.01 -22.07
CA GLU A 121 18.21 -6.45 -23.06
C GLU A 121 19.55 -5.69 -22.93
N TYR A 122 19.53 -4.44 -22.50
CA TYR A 122 20.73 -3.61 -22.36
C TYR A 122 21.34 -3.61 -20.95
N SER A 123 20.70 -4.22 -19.94
CA SER A 123 21.26 -4.29 -18.58
C SER A 123 22.29 -5.41 -18.39
N ASP A 124 22.51 -6.27 -19.39
CA ASP A 124 23.41 -7.43 -19.32
C ASP A 124 24.51 -7.42 -20.39
N SER A 125 24.76 -6.30 -21.09
CA SER A 125 25.81 -6.23 -22.13
C SER A 125 26.42 -4.82 -22.28
N GLU A 126 27.29 -4.44 -21.34
CA GLU A 126 28.35 -3.43 -21.55
C GLU A 126 29.76 -4.03 -21.33
N ASP A 127 29.91 -5.37 -21.44
CA ASP A 127 31.21 -6.07 -21.37
C ASP A 127 31.19 -7.46 -22.03
N ASP A 128 30.75 -7.59 -23.29
CA ASP A 128 31.29 -8.68 -24.13
C ASP A 128 31.36 -8.26 -25.60
N SER A 129 32.54 -8.43 -26.16
CA SER A 129 33.01 -7.88 -27.43
C SER A 129 32.82 -8.88 -28.56
N SER A 130 32.50 -8.44 -29.78
CA SER A 130 33.28 -8.71 -31.00
C SER A 130 32.46 -8.55 -32.28
N GLU A 131 33.09 -7.90 -33.25
CA GLU A 131 32.79 -7.98 -34.68
C GLU A 131 32.88 -9.46 -35.11
N PHE A 132 31.76 -10.12 -35.40
CA PHE A 132 31.80 -11.31 -36.25
C PHE A 132 30.47 -11.57 -36.99
N ASP A 133 30.59 -11.52 -38.32
CA ASP A 133 29.69 -11.93 -39.39
C ASP A 133 28.30 -11.26 -39.47
N GLU A 134 28.30 -10.15 -40.20
CA GLU A 134 27.20 -9.79 -41.11
C GLU A 134 26.98 -10.98 -42.08
N ASP A 135 25.72 -11.30 -42.40
CA ASP A 135 25.27 -12.20 -43.49
C ASP A 135 25.01 -13.69 -43.22
N ASP A 136 23.96 -14.05 -42.45
CA ASP A 136 23.32 -15.39 -42.57
C ASP A 136 21.79 -15.42 -42.37
N TRP A 137 21.08 -14.33 -42.68
CA TRP A 137 19.60 -14.28 -42.66
C TRP A 137 18.97 -14.02 -44.03
N SER A 138 19.71 -14.30 -45.11
CA SER A 138 19.19 -14.25 -46.49
C SER A 138 19.00 -15.66 -47.05
N ASP A 139 17.86 -16.27 -46.74
CA ASP A 139 17.24 -17.35 -47.52
C ASP A 139 15.72 -17.13 -47.61
#